data_AF-K1YJ63-F1
#
_entry.id   AF-K1YJ63-F1
#
_cell.length_a   1.000
_cell.length_b   1.000
_cell.length_c   1.000
_cell.angle_alpha   90.00
_cell.angle_beta   90.00
_cell.angle_gamma   90.00
#
_symmetry.space_group_name_H-M   'P 1'
#
loop_
_entity.id
_entity.type
_entity.pdbx_description
1 polymer ?
#
loop_
_entity_poly.entity_id
_entity_poly.type
_entity_poly.pdbx_seq_one_letter_code
_entity_poly.pdbx_strand_id
1 'polypeptide(L)'
;VCSMRKWECGVCGYIHKEEGPPEKCPVCEAPRKMFKEVVEESQGETGGAAAEAGMKKWQCAVCGHGHTGTGPPDKCPVCDTPGTMFVAMEHHIAHGGAGVAPGKRWRCTVCGYIHTGDEPPEKCPVCAAPKGMFVEIDEEGKAIGEPAPVAIETVVAAVGGKSGRNSPSWGGRLANLILKLHLHPISAHFPNGVLPVVLIFLVISMFFNIVTLETAAYYNLIFVLLTMPIVVLTGFCEWQKRYKGLKTAIFITKLICGLTVLATTNVLVFWRLLDPAVLAEGSSWRMTYLGVAGVMLGATGLAGHLGGKLVFGPRGG
;
A
#
# COMPACT_ATOMS: atom_id res chain seq x y z
N VAL A 1 32.51 -31.37 31.43
CA VAL A 1 31.74 -31.09 30.19
C VAL A 1 31.04 -29.75 30.41
N CYS A 2 31.52 -28.66 29.80
CA CYS A 2 30.92 -27.33 29.95
C CYS A 2 29.51 -27.34 29.36
N SER A 3 28.52 -26.90 30.14
CA SER A 3 27.12 -26.82 29.72
C SER A 3 26.94 -25.60 28.82
N MET A 4 26.75 -25.81 27.52
CA MET A 4 26.50 -24.73 26.56
C MET A 4 25.08 -24.17 26.77
N ARG A 5 24.99 -22.92 27.20
CA ARG A 5 23.72 -22.18 27.35
C ARG A 5 23.34 -21.52 26.03
N LYS A 6 22.04 -21.35 25.79
CA LYS A 6 21.52 -20.66 24.61
C LYS A 6 20.96 -19.31 25.03
N TRP A 7 21.27 -18.27 24.28
CA TRP A 7 20.87 -16.89 24.56
C TRP A 7 20.23 -16.29 23.31
N GLU A 8 19.00 -15.81 23.43
CA GLU A 8 18.26 -15.20 22.32
C GLU A 8 18.21 -13.68 22.48
N CYS A 9 18.57 -12.95 21.42
CA CYS A 9 18.45 -11.50 21.37
C CYS A 9 16.97 -11.10 21.23
N GLY A 10 16.40 -10.43 22.24
CA GLY A 10 15.02 -9.96 22.23
C GLY A 10 14.70 -8.84 21.24
N VAL A 11 15.67 -8.35 20.45
CA VAL A 11 15.45 -7.35 19.40
C VAL A 11 15.32 -7.98 18.02
N CYS A 12 16.19 -8.96 17.68
CA CYS A 12 16.23 -9.55 16.34
C CYS A 12 16.10 -11.08 16.29
N GLY A 13 16.03 -11.76 17.44
CA GLY A 13 15.92 -13.22 17.52
C GLY A 13 17.22 -13.99 17.29
N TYR A 14 18.38 -13.31 17.25
CA TYR A 14 19.67 -13.99 17.10
C TYR A 14 19.97 -14.91 18.29
N ILE A 15 20.30 -16.17 18.03
CA ILE A 15 20.63 -17.18 19.04
C ILE A 15 22.15 -17.34 19.16
N HIS A 16 22.69 -17.00 20.32
CA HIS A 16 24.07 -17.20 20.72
C HIS A 16 24.20 -18.46 21.59
N LYS A 17 25.18 -19.32 21.33
CA LYS A 17 25.32 -20.63 22.02
C LYS A 17 26.68 -20.72 22.72
N GLU A 18 26.80 -20.06 23.85
CA GLU A 18 27.99 -20.05 24.70
C GLU A 18 27.58 -19.95 26.17
N GLU A 19 28.55 -19.97 27.09
CA GLU A 19 28.27 -19.84 28.53
C GLU A 19 27.58 -18.51 28.89
N GLY A 20 27.77 -17.44 28.11
CA GLY A 20 27.11 -16.15 28.32
C GLY A 20 26.77 -15.41 27.02
N PRO A 21 25.87 -14.40 27.06
CA PRO A 21 25.48 -13.62 25.89
C PRO A 21 26.58 -12.61 25.49
N PRO A 22 26.71 -12.23 24.22
CA PRO A 22 27.72 -11.27 23.79
C PRO A 22 27.42 -9.86 24.33
N GLU A 23 28.45 -9.00 24.44
CA GLU A 23 28.26 -7.60 24.89
C GLU A 23 27.31 -6.79 23.99
N LYS A 24 27.37 -7.08 22.69
CA LYS A 24 26.45 -6.56 21.67
C LYS A 24 26.03 -7.69 20.73
N CYS A 25 24.79 -7.63 20.26
CA CYS A 25 24.31 -8.56 19.25
C CYS A 25 25.10 -8.37 17.95
N PRO A 26 25.70 -9.43 17.36
CA PRO A 26 26.45 -9.31 16.11
C PRO A 26 25.55 -9.01 14.89
N VAL A 27 24.22 -9.16 15.02
CA VAL A 27 23.27 -8.94 13.93
C VAL A 27 22.63 -7.55 13.97
N CYS A 28 22.26 -7.06 15.16
CA CYS A 28 21.52 -5.80 15.32
C CYS A 28 22.16 -4.80 16.28
N GLU A 29 23.36 -5.11 16.80
CA GLU A 29 24.13 -4.30 17.75
C GLU A 29 23.43 -4.02 19.09
N ALA A 30 22.29 -4.67 19.37
CA ALA A 30 21.57 -4.53 20.62
C ALA A 30 22.46 -4.88 21.83
N PRO A 31 22.39 -4.09 22.91
CA PRO A 31 23.25 -4.29 24.09
C PRO A 31 22.88 -5.58 24.82
N ARG A 32 23.86 -6.19 25.52
CA ARG A 32 23.75 -7.46 26.27
C ARG A 32 22.47 -7.64 27.08
N LYS A 33 21.96 -6.55 27.68
CA LYS A 33 20.70 -6.56 28.46
C LYS A 33 19.48 -7.08 27.71
N MET A 34 19.53 -7.09 26.38
CA MET A 34 18.44 -7.56 25.52
C MET A 34 18.51 -9.07 25.25
N PHE A 35 19.51 -9.80 25.75
CA PHE A 35 19.59 -11.24 25.60
C PHE A 35 18.87 -11.98 26.73
N LYS A 36 18.07 -12.99 26.37
CA LYS A 36 17.35 -13.88 27.30
C LYS A 36 17.89 -15.30 27.18
N GLU A 37 18.12 -15.96 28.31
CA GLU A 37 18.56 -17.37 28.33
C GLU A 37 17.39 -18.28 27.95
N VAL A 38 17.64 -19.21 27.02
CA VAL A 38 16.67 -20.21 26.57
C VAL A 38 16.99 -21.52 27.28
N VAL A 39 16.14 -21.87 28.26
CA VAL A 39 16.23 -23.13 29.01
C VAL A 39 15.38 -24.17 28.27
N GLU A 40 16.00 -25.27 27.82
CA GLU A 40 15.27 -26.40 27.23
C GLU A 40 14.92 -27.39 28.36
N GLU A 41 13.65 -27.47 28.75
CA GLU A 41 13.15 -28.52 29.65
C GLU A 41 12.68 -29.74 28.85
N SER A 42 13.29 -30.90 29.13
CA SER A 42 12.92 -32.20 28.58
C SER A 42 11.85 -32.88 29.43
N GLN A 43 10.76 -33.23 28.75
CA GLN A 43 9.63 -34.14 29.07
C GLN A 43 9.72 -34.99 30.35
N GLY A 44 8.64 -34.94 31.14
CA GLY A 44 8.26 -35.94 32.14
C GLY A 44 6.74 -36.10 32.18
N GLU A 45 6.27 -37.34 32.05
CA GLU A 45 4.87 -37.75 31.98
C GLU A 45 4.08 -37.53 33.29
N THR A 46 2.75 -37.59 33.14
CA THR A 46 1.67 -37.76 34.15
C THR A 46 0.99 -36.51 34.72
N GLY A 47 -0.29 -36.39 34.38
CA GLY A 47 -1.34 -35.84 35.24
C GLY A 47 -1.59 -34.34 35.16
N GLY A 48 -2.63 -33.93 34.42
CA GLY A 48 -3.21 -32.59 34.59
C GLY A 48 -3.95 -32.03 33.39
N ALA A 49 -4.96 -32.74 32.91
CA ALA A 49 -5.98 -32.17 32.03
C ALA A 49 -6.71 -31.00 32.74
N ALA A 50 -6.18 -29.78 32.64
CA ALA A 50 -6.85 -28.56 33.13
C ALA A 50 -6.36 -27.22 32.55
N ALA A 51 -5.25 -27.13 31.80
CA ALA A 51 -4.67 -25.83 31.39
C ALA A 51 -4.72 -25.50 29.88
N GLU A 52 -5.25 -26.39 29.03
CA GLU A 52 -5.41 -26.12 27.58
C GLU A 52 -6.69 -25.34 27.23
N ALA A 53 -7.51 -24.97 28.22
CA ALA A 53 -8.71 -24.19 28.03
C ALA A 53 -8.39 -22.68 28.05
N GLY A 54 -7.94 -22.12 26.92
CA GLY A 54 -7.92 -20.65 26.80
C GLY A 54 -7.08 -20.02 25.70
N MET A 55 -6.20 -20.76 25.00
CA MET A 55 -5.40 -20.16 23.92
C MET A 55 -6.25 -19.97 22.65
N LYS A 56 -6.42 -18.70 22.25
CA LYS A 56 -7.08 -18.33 21.00
C LYS A 56 -6.05 -17.76 20.02
N LYS A 57 -6.25 -18.03 18.73
CA LYS A 57 -5.54 -17.35 17.66
C LYS A 57 -6.28 -16.05 17.36
N TRP A 58 -5.55 -14.98 17.14
CA TRP A 58 -6.06 -13.64 16.88
C TRP A 58 -5.37 -13.09 15.64
N GLN A 59 -6.11 -12.44 14.74
CA GLN A 59 -5.53 -11.82 13.55
C GLN A 59 -5.86 -10.34 13.50
N CYS A 60 -4.83 -9.50 13.32
CA CYS A 60 -5.02 -8.07 13.12
C CYS A 60 -5.77 -7.81 11.81
N ALA A 61 -6.94 -7.18 11.86
CA ALA A 61 -7.78 -6.85 10.71
C ALA A 61 -7.15 -5.79 9.79
N VAL A 62 -6.16 -5.04 10.26
CA VAL A 62 -5.52 -3.95 9.49
C VAL A 62 -4.34 -4.47 8.67
N CYS A 63 -3.48 -5.32 9.26
CA CYS A 63 -2.24 -5.77 8.61
C CYS A 63 -2.10 -7.30 8.47
N GLY A 64 -3.03 -8.08 9.04
CA GLY A 64 -3.04 -9.55 8.95
C GLY A 64 -2.10 -10.28 9.93
N HIS A 65 -1.44 -9.57 10.85
CA HIS A 65 -0.53 -10.18 11.84
C HIS A 65 -1.29 -11.16 12.75
N GLY A 66 -0.77 -12.39 12.86
CA GLY A 66 -1.31 -13.43 13.74
C GLY A 66 -0.67 -13.41 15.12
N HIS A 67 -1.49 -13.52 16.16
CA HIS A 67 -1.09 -13.58 17.57
C HIS A 67 -1.79 -14.76 18.24
N THR A 68 -1.08 -15.54 19.05
CA THR A 68 -1.63 -16.65 19.84
C THR A 68 -1.55 -16.29 21.32
N GLY A 69 -2.69 -16.25 21.99
CA GLY A 69 -2.76 -15.87 23.39
C GLY A 69 -4.16 -16.02 23.96
N THR A 70 -4.28 -15.82 25.28
CA THR A 70 -5.58 -15.82 25.96
C THR A 70 -6.45 -14.61 25.58
N GLY A 71 -5.84 -13.56 25.00
CA GLY A 71 -6.49 -12.38 24.44
C GLY A 71 -5.61 -11.72 23.37
N PRO A 72 -6.13 -10.72 22.63
CA PRO A 72 -5.34 -9.96 21.69
C PRO A 72 -4.40 -8.97 22.41
N PRO A 73 -3.26 -8.58 21.81
CA PRO A 73 -2.35 -7.61 22.40
C PRO A 73 -2.96 -6.20 22.38
N ASP A 74 -2.59 -5.33 23.33
CA ASP A 74 -3.11 -3.95 23.44
C ASP A 74 -2.85 -3.09 22.18
N LYS A 75 -1.76 -3.40 21.46
CA LYS A 75 -1.44 -2.84 20.15
C LYS A 75 -0.86 -3.89 19.23
N CYS A 76 -1.14 -3.77 17.95
CA CYS A 76 -0.53 -4.60 16.92
C CYS A 76 0.96 -4.27 16.78
N PRO A 77 1.88 -5.23 16.97
CA PRO A 77 3.32 -4.98 16.90
C PRO A 77 3.82 -4.66 15.48
N VAL A 78 2.98 -4.86 14.46
CA VAL A 78 3.33 -4.62 13.05
C VAL A 78 2.85 -3.25 12.56
N CYS A 79 1.64 -2.84 12.92
CA CYS A 79 1.02 -1.62 12.39
C CYS A 79 0.55 -0.64 13.46
N ASP A 80 0.88 -0.89 14.72
CA ASP A 80 0.59 -0.07 15.92
C ASP A 80 -0.90 0.27 16.13
N THR A 81 -1.80 -0.47 15.46
CA THR A 81 -3.25 -0.28 15.62
C THR A 81 -3.71 -0.86 16.97
N PRO A 82 -4.76 -0.32 17.60
CA PRO A 82 -5.23 -0.81 18.90
C PRO A 82 -5.65 -2.29 18.86
N GLY A 83 -5.53 -2.97 20.00
CA GLY A 83 -5.88 -4.38 20.20
C GLY A 83 -7.33 -4.74 19.84
N THR A 84 -8.21 -3.74 19.84
CA THR A 84 -9.61 -3.86 19.37
C THR A 84 -9.72 -4.28 17.90
N MET A 85 -8.66 -4.13 17.12
CA MET A 85 -8.62 -4.52 15.71
C MET A 85 -8.18 -5.98 15.50
N PHE A 86 -7.97 -6.76 16.56
CA PHE A 86 -7.71 -8.19 16.45
C PHE A 86 -9.01 -8.99 16.49
N VAL A 87 -9.16 -9.89 15.52
CA VAL A 87 -10.30 -10.80 15.41
C VAL A 87 -9.87 -12.19 15.86
N ALA A 88 -10.62 -12.82 16.76
CA ALA A 88 -10.38 -14.20 17.17
C ALA A 88 -10.65 -15.16 15.99
N MET A 89 -9.69 -16.01 15.69
CA MET A 89 -9.82 -17.12 14.76
C MET A 89 -10.29 -18.33 15.55
N GLU A 90 -11.59 -18.63 15.51
CA GLU A 90 -12.12 -19.87 16.09
C GLU A 90 -11.83 -21.05 15.16
N HIS A 91 -11.46 -22.20 15.75
CA HIS A 91 -11.31 -23.47 15.04
C HIS A 91 -12.69 -23.95 14.59
N HIS A 92 -13.04 -23.74 13.31
CA HIS A 92 -14.17 -24.41 12.69
C HIS A 92 -13.80 -25.88 12.38
N ILE A 93 -13.96 -26.76 13.37
CA ILE A 93 -14.44 -28.12 13.09
C ILE A 93 -15.96 -28.03 13.26
N ALA A 94 -16.69 -28.00 12.15
CA ALA A 94 -18.14 -28.09 12.16
C ALA A 94 -18.59 -29.21 11.21
N HIS A 95 -18.92 -30.36 11.80
CA HIS A 95 -19.83 -31.32 11.21
C HIS A 95 -21.23 -30.68 11.10
N GLY A 96 -21.79 -30.73 9.88
CA GLY A 96 -23.22 -30.85 9.57
C GLY A 96 -24.23 -29.95 10.29
N GLY A 97 -24.77 -28.95 9.57
CA GLY A 97 -26.02 -28.29 9.94
C GLY A 97 -26.37 -27.06 9.10
N ALA A 98 -27.03 -27.29 7.96
CA ALA A 98 -27.80 -26.31 7.15
C ALA A 98 -27.05 -25.13 6.49
N GLY A 99 -26.28 -25.44 5.44
CA GLY A 99 -26.57 -24.89 4.11
C GLY A 99 -25.94 -23.55 3.70
N VAL A 100 -24.61 -23.49 3.54
CA VAL A 100 -23.94 -23.07 2.30
C VAL A 100 -22.63 -23.90 2.21
N ALA A 101 -22.40 -24.57 1.08
CA ALA A 101 -21.19 -25.36 0.85
C ALA A 101 -19.91 -24.50 0.94
N PRO A 102 -18.70 -25.07 1.17
CA PRO A 102 -17.46 -24.34 0.96
C PRO A 102 -17.32 -24.07 -0.54
N GLY A 103 -17.87 -22.94 -0.99
CA GLY A 103 -17.75 -22.49 -2.36
C GLY A 103 -16.28 -22.32 -2.71
N LYS A 104 -15.96 -22.51 -3.99
CA LYS A 104 -14.62 -22.26 -4.52
C LYS A 104 -14.14 -20.86 -4.13
N ARG A 105 -12.83 -20.69 -4.00
CA ARG A 105 -12.24 -19.38 -3.72
C ARG A 105 -11.54 -18.87 -4.95
N TRP A 106 -11.69 -17.59 -5.23
CA TRP A 106 -11.16 -16.96 -6.43
C TRP A 106 -10.36 -15.72 -6.06
N ARG A 107 -9.08 -15.67 -6.41
CA ARG A 107 -8.23 -14.50 -6.21
C ARG A 107 -8.12 -13.68 -7.48
N CYS A 108 -8.43 -12.39 -7.39
CA CYS A 108 -8.12 -11.43 -8.43
C CYS A 108 -6.60 -11.26 -8.58
N THR A 109 -6.06 -11.59 -9.75
CA THR A 109 -4.63 -11.45 -10.10
C THR A 109 -4.16 -10.00 -10.20
N VAL A 110 -5.09 -9.03 -10.19
CA VAL A 110 -4.80 -7.59 -10.34
C VAL A 110 -4.61 -6.90 -8.99
N CYS A 111 -5.48 -7.18 -8.02
CA CYS A 111 -5.46 -6.50 -6.70
C CYS A 111 -5.39 -7.44 -5.49
N GLY A 112 -5.51 -8.76 -5.70
CA GLY A 112 -5.48 -9.76 -4.65
C GLY A 112 -6.80 -10.00 -3.91
N TYR A 113 -7.90 -9.35 -4.31
CA TYR A 113 -9.23 -9.60 -3.73
C TYR A 113 -9.62 -11.09 -3.83
N ILE A 114 -10.10 -11.66 -2.73
CA ILE A 114 -10.58 -13.04 -2.66
C ILE A 114 -12.11 -13.04 -2.65
N HIS A 115 -12.71 -13.74 -3.59
CA HIS A 115 -14.13 -14.03 -3.65
C HIS A 115 -14.40 -15.47 -3.25
N THR A 116 -15.44 -15.70 -2.46
CA THR A 116 -15.96 -17.02 -2.10
C THR A 116 -17.26 -17.27 -2.86
N GLY A 117 -17.31 -18.33 -3.65
CA GLY A 117 -18.47 -18.65 -4.49
C GLY A 117 -18.11 -19.64 -5.61
N ASP A 118 -19.12 -20.26 -6.21
CA ASP A 118 -18.90 -21.26 -7.25
C ASP A 118 -18.21 -20.68 -8.50
N GLU A 119 -18.43 -19.39 -8.77
CA GLU A 119 -17.81 -18.65 -9.87
C GLU A 119 -17.26 -17.29 -9.40
N PRO A 120 -16.21 -16.74 -10.06
CA PRO A 120 -15.72 -15.41 -9.76
C PRO A 120 -16.71 -14.32 -10.23
N PRO A 121 -16.70 -13.13 -9.60
CA PRO A 121 -17.62 -12.06 -9.98
C PRO A 121 -17.29 -11.50 -11.37
N GLU A 122 -18.31 -11.00 -12.08
CA GLU A 122 -18.15 -10.40 -13.41
C GLU A 122 -17.13 -9.25 -13.43
N LYS A 123 -17.11 -8.45 -12.36
CA LYS A 123 -16.12 -7.40 -12.12
C LYS A 123 -15.62 -7.47 -10.68
N CYS A 124 -14.31 -7.31 -10.50
CA CYS A 124 -13.69 -7.22 -9.20
C CYS A 124 -14.22 -5.99 -8.44
N PRO A 125 -14.74 -6.12 -7.21
CA PRO A 125 -15.29 -4.99 -6.44
C PRO A 125 -14.22 -3.98 -6.00
N VAL A 126 -12.95 -4.39 -5.96
CA VAL A 126 -11.83 -3.54 -5.54
C VAL A 126 -11.25 -2.75 -6.72
N CYS A 127 -10.85 -3.44 -7.80
CA CYS A 127 -10.13 -2.83 -8.92
C CYS A 127 -10.91 -2.77 -10.25
N ALA A 128 -12.13 -3.29 -10.28
CA ALA A 128 -12.98 -3.41 -11.48
C ALA A 128 -12.36 -4.25 -12.62
N ALA A 129 -11.40 -5.12 -12.32
CA ALA A 129 -10.88 -6.10 -13.27
C ALA A 129 -11.98 -7.11 -13.68
N PRO A 130 -12.00 -7.59 -14.95
CA PRO A 130 -13.01 -8.53 -15.42
C PRO A 130 -12.86 -9.92 -14.77
N LYS A 131 -13.93 -10.72 -14.81
CA LYS A 131 -14.01 -12.11 -14.30
C LYS A 131 -12.81 -12.98 -14.65
N GLY A 132 -12.30 -12.87 -15.87
CA GLY A 132 -11.15 -13.67 -16.32
C GLY A 132 -9.80 -13.32 -15.67
N MET A 133 -9.74 -12.25 -14.86
CA MET A 133 -8.57 -11.91 -14.05
C MET A 133 -8.57 -12.61 -12.70
N PHE A 134 -9.48 -13.54 -12.45
CA PHE A 134 -9.52 -14.36 -11.24
C PHE A 134 -8.88 -15.73 -11.48
N VAL A 135 -8.14 -16.20 -10.48
CA VAL A 135 -7.61 -17.57 -10.41
C VAL A 135 -8.26 -18.28 -9.24
N GLU A 136 -8.68 -19.52 -9.42
CA GLU A 136 -9.14 -20.36 -8.31
C GLU A 136 -7.97 -20.55 -7.32
N ILE A 137 -8.24 -20.55 -6.02
CA ILE A 137 -7.24 -20.78 -4.98
C ILE A 137 -7.67 -21.90 -4.02
N ASP A 138 -6.72 -22.70 -3.55
CA ASP A 138 -6.92 -23.74 -2.53
C ASP A 138 -7.13 -23.11 -1.14
N GLU A 139 -7.31 -23.91 -0.10
CA GLU A 139 -7.54 -23.45 1.28
C GLU A 139 -6.33 -22.68 1.84
N GLU A 140 -5.12 -23.02 1.40
CA GLU A 140 -3.85 -22.37 1.72
C GLU A 140 -3.63 -21.07 0.93
N GLY A 141 -4.48 -20.79 -0.06
CA GLY A 141 -4.41 -19.60 -0.90
C GLY A 141 -3.37 -19.69 -2.03
N LYS A 142 -2.97 -20.88 -2.44
CA LYS A 142 -2.19 -21.14 -3.65
C LYS A 142 -3.13 -21.20 -4.84
N ALA A 143 -2.67 -20.70 -6.01
CA ALA A 143 -3.48 -20.74 -7.22
C ALA A 143 -3.63 -22.18 -7.73
N ILE A 144 -4.88 -22.64 -7.90
CA ILE A 144 -5.25 -23.88 -8.54
C ILE A 144 -5.53 -23.56 -10.02
N GLY A 145 -4.49 -23.61 -10.84
CA GLY A 145 -4.59 -23.41 -12.30
C GLY A 145 -4.18 -22.02 -12.81
N GLU A 146 -4.08 -21.92 -14.14
CA GLU A 146 -3.83 -20.66 -14.84
C GLU A 146 -5.15 -19.88 -15.03
N PRO A 147 -5.10 -18.53 -15.03
CA PRO A 147 -6.29 -17.72 -15.25
C PRO A 147 -6.96 -18.12 -16.56
N ALA A 148 -8.31 -18.18 -16.55
CA ALA A 148 -9.08 -18.44 -17.76
C ALA A 148 -8.61 -17.48 -18.87
N PRO A 149 -8.39 -17.96 -20.10
CA PRO A 149 -7.90 -17.12 -21.19
C PRO A 149 -8.90 -16.01 -21.45
N VAL A 150 -8.57 -14.81 -20.99
CA VAL A 150 -9.33 -13.62 -21.30
C VAL A 150 -8.93 -13.23 -22.71
N ALA A 151 -9.89 -13.22 -23.63
CA ALA A 151 -9.82 -12.37 -24.81
C ALA A 151 -9.89 -10.92 -24.31
N ILE A 152 -8.78 -10.44 -23.73
CA ILE A 152 -8.52 -9.02 -23.61
C ILE A 152 -8.43 -8.58 -25.06
N GLU A 153 -9.34 -7.72 -25.52
CA GLU A 153 -9.17 -7.04 -26.79
C GLU A 153 -7.83 -6.32 -26.75
N THR A 154 -6.85 -7.01 -27.32
CA THR A 154 -5.48 -6.61 -27.49
C THR A 154 -5.48 -5.54 -28.56
N VAL A 155 -5.81 -4.31 -28.17
CA VAL A 155 -5.28 -3.13 -28.87
C VAL A 155 -3.81 -2.99 -28.48
N VAL A 156 -3.01 -3.93 -28.98
CA VAL A 156 -1.56 -3.82 -29.13
C VAL A 156 -1.34 -2.84 -30.28
N ALA A 157 -1.50 -1.55 -29.99
CA ALA A 157 -0.99 -0.51 -30.88
C ALA A 157 0.46 -0.23 -30.49
N ALA A 158 1.35 -0.94 -31.19
CA ALA A 158 2.70 -0.54 -31.57
C ALA A 158 3.66 -0.05 -30.47
N VAL A 159 4.36 -0.98 -29.83
CA VAL A 159 5.84 -0.93 -29.79
C VAL A 159 6.35 -2.35 -30.06
N GLY A 160 6.76 -2.60 -31.30
CA GLY A 160 7.37 -3.86 -31.70
C GLY A 160 8.74 -4.06 -31.05
N GLY A 161 9.05 -5.31 -30.71
CA GLY A 161 10.38 -5.70 -30.24
C GLY A 161 10.40 -7.18 -29.85
N LYS A 162 10.88 -8.00 -30.79
CA LYS A 162 10.96 -9.47 -30.73
C LYS A 162 11.50 -10.00 -29.40
N SER A 163 10.88 -11.08 -28.94
CA SER A 163 11.38 -11.99 -27.92
C SER A 163 12.80 -12.46 -28.28
N GLY A 164 13.78 -11.90 -27.57
CA GLY A 164 15.15 -12.36 -27.52
C GLY A 164 15.63 -12.16 -26.08
N ARG A 165 16.20 -13.21 -25.50
CA ARG A 165 16.82 -13.22 -24.16
C ARG A 165 17.92 -12.14 -24.11
N ASN A 166 17.57 -10.91 -23.78
CA ASN A 166 18.52 -9.82 -23.61
C ASN A 166 18.50 -9.35 -22.17
N SER A 167 19.70 -9.26 -21.59
CA SER A 167 20.02 -8.56 -20.34
C SER A 167 19.16 -7.29 -20.20
N PRO A 168 18.58 -6.99 -19.02
CA PRO A 168 17.65 -5.89 -18.90
C PRO A 168 18.32 -4.59 -19.34
N SER A 169 17.75 -3.97 -20.38
CA SER A 169 18.13 -2.64 -20.84
C SER A 169 18.13 -1.67 -19.66
N TRP A 170 18.87 -0.56 -19.75
CA TRP A 170 18.92 0.44 -18.67
C TRP A 170 17.51 0.89 -18.22
N GLY A 171 16.57 1.04 -19.15
CA GLY A 171 15.15 1.30 -18.85
C GLY A 171 14.45 0.13 -18.13
N GLY A 172 14.77 -1.12 -18.49
CA GLY A 172 14.30 -2.30 -17.76
C GLY A 172 14.77 -2.36 -16.31
N ARG A 173 16.04 -1.98 -16.06
CA ARG A 173 16.62 -1.87 -14.71
C ARG A 173 15.94 -0.76 -13.90
N LEU A 174 15.77 0.42 -14.48
CA LEU A 174 15.09 1.55 -13.86
C LEU A 174 13.64 1.19 -13.47
N ALA A 175 12.89 0.60 -14.40
CA ALA A 175 11.51 0.23 -14.13
C ALA A 175 11.38 -0.91 -13.09
N ASN A 176 12.38 -1.78 -12.96
CA ASN A 176 12.41 -2.76 -11.86
C ASN A 176 12.74 -2.10 -10.51
N LEU A 177 13.59 -1.08 -10.50
CA LEU A 177 13.89 -0.30 -9.30
C LEU A 177 12.67 0.48 -8.82
N ILE A 178 11.93 1.13 -9.73
CA ILE A 178 10.68 1.86 -9.46
C ILE A 178 9.69 0.97 -8.71
N LEU A 179 9.49 -0.27 -9.17
CA LEU A 179 8.57 -1.21 -8.55
C LEU A 179 9.07 -1.69 -7.18
N LYS A 180 10.36 -2.05 -7.07
CA LYS A 180 10.94 -2.54 -5.81
C LYS A 180 10.86 -1.48 -4.71
N LEU A 181 11.15 -0.23 -5.05
CA LEU A 181 11.12 0.89 -4.11
C LEU A 181 9.72 1.47 -3.90
N HIS A 182 8.67 0.96 -4.55
CA HIS A 182 7.32 1.53 -4.49
C HIS A 182 7.32 3.03 -4.80
N LEU A 183 8.10 3.43 -5.82
CA LEU A 183 8.41 4.84 -6.08
C LEU A 183 7.17 5.64 -6.53
N HIS A 184 6.18 5.00 -7.15
CA HIS A 184 4.94 5.68 -7.51
C HIS A 184 4.11 6.09 -6.27
N PRO A 185 3.75 5.17 -5.34
CA PRO A 185 3.16 5.56 -4.07
C PRO A 185 3.95 6.68 -3.37
N ILE A 186 5.27 6.53 -3.22
CA ILE A 186 6.11 7.53 -2.53
C ILE A 186 6.02 8.90 -3.22
N SER A 187 6.24 8.93 -4.54
CA SER A 187 6.25 10.19 -5.28
C SER A 187 4.87 10.85 -5.34
N ALA A 188 3.79 10.07 -5.41
CA ALA A 188 2.42 10.58 -5.44
C ALA A 188 2.01 11.23 -4.10
N HIS A 189 2.65 10.90 -2.97
CA HIS A 189 2.37 11.57 -1.70
C HIS A 189 2.84 13.03 -1.66
N PHE A 190 3.85 13.41 -2.47
CA PHE A 190 4.29 14.80 -2.53
C PHE A 190 3.18 15.76 -3.01
N PRO A 191 2.60 15.62 -4.22
CA PRO A 191 1.49 16.46 -4.63
C PRO A 191 0.26 16.26 -3.73
N ASN A 192 -0.03 15.02 -3.28
CA ASN A 192 -1.18 14.77 -2.42
C ASN A 192 -1.10 15.49 -1.06
N GLY A 193 0.10 15.64 -0.49
CA GLY A 193 0.31 16.34 0.78
C GLY A 193 0.53 17.85 0.62
N VAL A 194 1.27 18.28 -0.42
CA VAL A 194 1.66 19.68 -0.59
C VAL A 194 0.52 20.53 -1.16
N LEU A 195 -0.29 20.00 -2.07
CA LEU A 195 -1.37 20.78 -2.70
C LEU A 195 -2.47 21.26 -1.75
N PRO A 196 -2.92 20.47 -0.75
CA PRO A 196 -3.79 21.00 0.30
C PRO A 196 -3.17 22.19 1.04
N VAL A 197 -1.88 22.11 1.37
CA VAL A 197 -1.14 23.20 2.04
C VAL A 197 -1.08 24.45 1.16
N VAL A 198 -0.81 24.29 -0.14
CA VAL A 198 -0.86 25.40 -1.11
C VAL A 198 -2.20 26.11 -1.06
N LEU A 199 -3.32 25.38 -1.11
CA LEU A 199 -4.64 26.01 -1.12
C LEU A 199 -4.92 26.75 0.21
N ILE A 200 -4.57 26.14 1.34
CA ILE A 200 -4.69 26.77 2.66
C ILE A 200 -3.89 28.07 2.70
N PHE A 201 -2.64 28.06 2.25
CA PHE A 201 -1.79 29.25 2.22
C PHE A 201 -2.34 30.34 1.30
N LEU A 202 -2.85 29.98 0.11
CA LEU A 202 -3.48 30.95 -0.81
C LEU A 202 -4.72 31.59 -0.19
N VAL A 203 -5.60 30.79 0.44
CA VAL A 203 -6.81 31.29 1.09
C VAL A 203 -6.45 32.24 2.23
N ILE A 204 -5.59 31.82 3.16
CA ILE A 204 -5.18 32.67 4.29
C ILE A 204 -4.49 33.94 3.79
N SER A 205 -3.58 33.80 2.82
CA SER A 205 -2.91 34.95 2.21
C SER A 205 -3.89 35.94 1.61
N MET A 206 -4.96 35.48 0.97
CA MET A 206 -5.97 36.34 0.34
C MET A 206 -6.86 37.06 1.35
N PHE A 207 -7.21 36.41 2.46
CA PHE A 207 -8.06 37.02 3.50
C PHE A 207 -7.30 37.99 4.41
N PHE A 208 -6.04 37.68 4.73
CA PHE A 208 -5.23 38.46 5.67
C PHE A 208 -4.17 39.34 4.98
N ASN A 209 -4.09 39.31 3.64
CA ASN A 209 -3.08 40.01 2.83
C ASN A 209 -1.63 39.70 3.26
N ILE A 210 -1.32 38.42 3.53
CA ILE A 210 0.00 37.97 4.00
C ILE A 210 0.87 37.50 2.83
N VAL A 211 1.72 38.38 2.32
CA VAL A 211 2.59 38.13 1.15
C VAL A 211 3.54 36.94 1.34
N THR A 212 3.98 36.66 2.57
CA THR A 212 4.90 35.55 2.85
C THR A 212 4.23 34.18 2.61
N LEU A 213 2.96 34.02 2.96
CA LEU A 213 2.19 32.80 2.70
C LEU A 213 1.91 32.64 1.21
N GLU A 214 1.62 33.75 0.52
CA GLU A 214 1.48 33.75 -0.94
C GLU A 214 2.75 33.21 -1.63
N THR A 215 3.91 33.67 -1.17
CA THR A 215 5.22 33.29 -1.70
C THR A 215 5.54 31.82 -1.37
N ALA A 216 5.23 31.39 -0.15
CA ALA A 216 5.37 29.98 0.24
C ALA A 216 4.47 29.06 -0.60
N ALA A 217 3.22 29.46 -0.89
CA ALA A 217 2.33 28.71 -1.77
C ALA A 217 2.92 28.56 -3.19
N TYR A 218 3.54 29.61 -3.73
CA TYR A 218 4.18 29.57 -5.04
C TYR A 218 5.36 28.62 -5.12
N TYR A 219 6.26 28.64 -4.13
CA TYR A 219 7.38 27.70 -4.10
C TYR A 219 6.93 26.25 -3.95
N ASN A 220 5.87 26.00 -3.19
CA ASN A 220 5.26 24.69 -3.11
C ASN A 220 4.65 24.25 -4.44
N LEU A 221 4.00 25.15 -5.21
CA LEU A 221 3.53 24.87 -6.56
C LEU A 221 4.67 24.51 -7.52
N ILE A 222 5.80 25.22 -7.46
CA ILE A 222 7.00 24.90 -8.24
C ILE A 222 7.53 23.52 -7.87
N PHE A 223 7.65 23.21 -6.57
CA PHE A 223 8.06 21.89 -6.10
C PHE A 223 7.14 20.79 -6.65
N VAL A 224 5.82 20.99 -6.57
CA VAL A 224 4.84 20.05 -7.14
C VAL A 224 5.05 19.89 -8.65
N LEU A 225 5.22 20.98 -9.40
CA LEU A 225 5.48 20.93 -10.84
C LEU A 225 6.71 20.08 -11.18
N LEU A 226 7.79 20.22 -10.41
CA LEU A 226 9.02 19.44 -10.58
C LEU A 226 8.83 17.95 -10.25
N THR A 227 7.96 17.62 -9.29
CA THR A 227 7.67 16.23 -8.91
C THR A 227 6.71 15.53 -9.88
N MET A 228 5.80 16.26 -10.54
CA MET A 228 4.77 15.67 -11.40
C MET A 228 5.31 14.75 -12.52
N PRO A 229 6.40 15.08 -13.24
CA PRO A 229 7.00 14.17 -14.20
C PRO A 229 7.38 12.82 -13.59
N ILE A 230 7.93 12.82 -12.38
CA ILE A 230 8.30 11.58 -11.66
C ILE A 230 7.04 10.78 -11.32
N VAL A 231 6.00 11.44 -10.82
CA VAL A 231 4.72 10.79 -10.45
C VAL A 231 4.05 10.15 -11.67
N VAL A 232 3.99 10.87 -12.80
CA VAL A 232 3.39 10.38 -14.05
C VAL A 232 4.20 9.21 -14.62
N LEU A 233 5.53 9.33 -14.70
CA LEU A 233 6.40 8.28 -15.22
C LEU A 233 6.33 7.01 -14.38
N THR A 234 6.45 7.15 -13.06
CA THR A 234 6.39 6.00 -12.14
C THR A 234 5.01 5.36 -12.13
N GLY A 235 3.94 6.16 -12.21
CA GLY A 235 2.56 5.68 -12.30
C GLY A 235 2.31 4.91 -13.60
N PHE A 236 2.83 5.41 -14.73
CA PHE A 236 2.76 4.72 -16.01
C PHE A 236 3.54 3.39 -15.99
N CYS A 237 4.75 3.38 -15.42
CA CYS A 237 5.53 2.15 -15.25
C CYS A 237 4.81 1.12 -14.37
N GLU A 238 4.21 1.55 -13.26
CA GLU A 238 3.44 0.64 -12.39
C GLU A 238 2.19 0.12 -13.11
N TRP A 239 1.46 0.98 -13.84
CA TRP A 239 0.32 0.58 -14.66
C TRP A 239 0.67 -0.48 -15.70
N GLN A 240 1.77 -0.29 -16.44
CA GLN A 240 2.19 -1.27 -17.44
C GLN A 240 2.66 -2.59 -16.82
N LYS A 241 3.53 -2.53 -15.82
CA LYS A 241 4.20 -3.73 -15.29
C LYS A 241 3.37 -4.48 -14.25
N ARG A 242 2.76 -3.77 -13.29
CA ARG A 242 1.99 -4.38 -12.21
C ARG A 242 0.59 -4.76 -12.65
N TYR A 243 -0.04 -3.89 -13.44
CA TYR A 243 -1.44 -4.02 -13.85
C TYR A 243 -1.62 -4.47 -15.30
N LYS A 244 -0.54 -4.89 -15.97
CA LYS A 244 -0.54 -5.42 -17.35
C LYS A 244 -1.24 -4.50 -18.37
N GLY A 245 -1.27 -3.20 -18.11
CA GLY A 245 -1.93 -2.22 -18.99
C GLY A 245 -3.47 -2.27 -18.97
N LEU A 246 -4.09 -2.84 -17.93
CA LEU A 246 -5.55 -2.90 -17.83
C LEU A 246 -6.18 -1.51 -17.77
N LYS A 247 -7.16 -1.27 -18.65
CA LYS A 247 -7.90 -0.01 -18.75
C LYS A 247 -9.22 -0.10 -17.99
N THR A 248 -9.17 -0.09 -16.65
CA THR A 248 -10.39 0.01 -15.84
C THR A 248 -10.75 1.48 -15.59
N ALA A 249 -12.02 1.76 -15.24
CA ALA A 249 -12.46 3.11 -14.92
C ALA A 249 -11.58 3.75 -13.83
N ILE A 250 -11.14 2.99 -12.83
CA ILE A 250 -10.26 3.48 -11.75
C ILE A 250 -8.93 3.99 -12.31
N PHE A 251 -8.29 3.24 -13.22
CA PHE A 251 -7.01 3.63 -13.81
C PHE A 251 -7.16 4.82 -14.75
N ILE A 252 -8.23 4.85 -15.56
CA ILE A 252 -8.52 5.97 -16.47
C ILE A 252 -8.77 7.25 -15.67
N THR A 253 -9.61 7.20 -14.63
CA THR A 253 -9.88 8.36 -13.77
C THR A 253 -8.60 8.86 -13.11
N LYS A 254 -7.75 7.96 -12.58
CA LYS A 254 -6.45 8.36 -12.01
C LYS A 254 -5.52 9.04 -13.02
N LEU A 255 -5.48 8.53 -14.25
CA LEU A 255 -4.68 9.14 -15.32
C LEU A 255 -5.19 10.54 -15.65
N ILE A 256 -6.51 10.71 -15.80
CA ILE A 256 -7.14 12.01 -16.05
C ILE A 256 -6.83 12.96 -14.89
N CYS A 257 -7.03 12.55 -13.63
CA CYS A 257 -6.70 13.37 -12.47
C CYS A 257 -5.24 13.80 -12.47
N GLY A 258 -4.29 12.90 -12.74
CA GLY A 258 -2.87 13.22 -12.82
C GLY A 258 -2.56 14.24 -13.92
N LEU A 259 -3.17 14.10 -15.11
CA LEU A 259 -3.02 15.06 -16.21
C LEU A 259 -3.66 16.41 -15.87
N THR A 260 -4.84 16.43 -15.22
CA THR A 260 -5.48 17.64 -14.74
C THR A 260 -4.56 18.37 -13.77
N VAL A 261 -4.01 17.69 -12.76
CA VAL A 261 -3.09 18.28 -11.78
C VAL A 261 -1.86 18.86 -12.48
N LEU A 262 -1.28 18.13 -13.44
CA LEU A 262 -0.13 18.62 -14.21
C LEU A 262 -0.49 19.90 -14.99
N ALA A 263 -1.62 19.90 -15.70
CA ALA A 263 -2.07 21.03 -16.50
C ALA A 263 -2.38 22.25 -15.62
N THR A 264 -3.15 22.09 -14.55
CA THR A 264 -3.49 23.19 -13.63
C THR A 264 -2.26 23.71 -12.90
N THR A 265 -1.32 22.85 -12.49
CA THR A 265 -0.08 23.30 -11.87
C THR A 265 0.76 24.14 -12.85
N ASN A 266 0.87 23.72 -14.11
CA ASN A 266 1.52 24.52 -15.15
C ASN A 266 0.84 25.88 -15.29
N VAL A 267 -0.50 25.91 -15.43
CA VAL A 267 -1.25 27.17 -15.52
C VAL A 267 -0.95 28.08 -14.33
N LEU A 268 -1.05 27.59 -13.09
CA LEU A 268 -0.85 28.41 -11.89
C LEU A 268 0.59 28.94 -11.74
N VAL A 269 1.59 28.11 -12.07
CA VAL A 269 3.01 28.49 -11.98
C VAL A 269 3.35 29.50 -13.08
N PHE A 270 3.04 29.18 -14.33
CA PHE A 270 3.39 30.04 -15.47
C PHE A 270 2.56 31.33 -15.51
N TRP A 271 1.30 31.31 -15.07
CA TRP A 271 0.53 32.53 -14.94
C TRP A 271 1.21 33.49 -13.97
N ARG A 272 1.60 33.01 -12.79
CA ARG A 272 2.30 33.85 -11.80
C ARG A 272 3.71 34.26 -12.25
N LEU A 273 4.37 33.46 -13.08
CA LEU A 273 5.66 33.81 -13.68
C LEU A 273 5.53 34.97 -14.68
N LEU A 274 4.45 34.99 -15.47
CA LEU A 274 4.18 36.02 -16.48
C LEU A 274 3.57 37.29 -15.86
N ASP A 275 2.70 37.12 -14.87
CA ASP A 275 2.05 38.19 -14.12
C ASP A 275 2.22 37.98 -12.61
N PRO A 276 3.28 38.55 -12.01
CA PRO A 276 3.51 38.49 -10.56
C PRO A 276 2.41 39.15 -9.74
N ALA A 277 1.61 40.05 -10.33
CA ALA A 277 0.54 40.77 -9.66
C ALA A 277 -0.82 40.08 -9.74
N VAL A 278 -0.89 38.85 -10.29
CA VAL A 278 -2.15 38.09 -10.43
C VAL A 278 -2.91 37.92 -9.11
N LEU A 279 -2.18 37.85 -7.98
CA LEU A 279 -2.73 37.77 -6.61
C LEU A 279 -2.73 39.11 -5.86
N ALA A 280 -2.30 40.22 -6.46
CA ALA A 280 -2.23 41.53 -5.82
C ALA A 280 -3.62 42.10 -5.46
N GLU A 281 -3.66 43.02 -4.49
CA GLU A 281 -4.90 43.61 -3.98
C GLU A 281 -5.64 44.37 -5.09
N GLY A 282 -6.91 44.03 -5.32
CA GLY A 282 -7.73 44.57 -6.41
C GLY A 282 -7.68 43.80 -7.74
N SER A 283 -6.83 42.76 -7.87
CA SER A 283 -6.83 41.91 -9.08
C SER A 283 -8.13 41.10 -9.20
N SER A 284 -8.80 41.22 -10.35
CA SER A 284 -10.00 40.42 -10.69
C SER A 284 -9.67 38.93 -10.87
N TRP A 285 -8.41 38.58 -11.10
CA TRP A 285 -7.96 37.21 -11.36
C TRP A 285 -7.78 36.37 -10.10
N ARG A 286 -7.82 36.97 -8.91
CA ARG A 286 -7.68 36.28 -7.62
C ARG A 286 -8.60 35.07 -7.48
N MET A 287 -9.89 35.26 -7.77
CA MET A 287 -10.90 34.21 -7.67
C MET A 287 -10.69 33.12 -8.72
N THR A 288 -10.29 33.49 -9.93
CA THR A 288 -9.97 32.53 -10.99
C THR A 288 -8.74 31.69 -10.64
N TYR A 289 -7.69 32.33 -10.12
CA TYR A 289 -6.49 31.64 -9.64
C TYR A 289 -6.83 30.64 -8.53
N LEU A 290 -7.64 31.05 -7.57
CA LEU A 290 -8.11 30.19 -6.50
C LEU A 290 -9.00 29.05 -7.01
N GLY A 291 -9.87 29.32 -7.99
CA GLY A 291 -10.73 28.33 -8.64
C GLY A 291 -9.91 27.24 -9.35
N VAL A 292 -8.89 27.63 -10.11
CA VAL A 292 -7.96 26.67 -10.76
C VAL A 292 -7.21 25.84 -9.71
N ALA A 293 -6.76 26.47 -8.61
CA ALA A 293 -6.15 25.76 -7.48
C ALA A 293 -7.13 24.79 -6.79
N GLY A 294 -8.42 25.14 -6.72
CA GLY A 294 -9.48 24.26 -6.22
C GLY A 294 -9.70 23.04 -7.11
N VAL A 295 -9.74 23.23 -8.45
CA VAL A 295 -9.83 22.12 -9.41
C VAL A 295 -8.64 21.17 -9.27
N MET A 296 -7.43 21.73 -9.14
CA MET A 296 -6.21 20.97 -8.89
C MET A 296 -6.31 20.13 -7.62
N LEU A 297 -6.75 20.72 -6.51
CA LEU A 297 -6.93 19.99 -5.24
C LEU A 297 -7.99 18.90 -5.36
N GLY A 298 -9.11 19.17 -6.01
CA GLY A 298 -10.18 18.20 -6.24
C GLY A 298 -9.69 16.99 -7.04
N ALA A 299 -8.93 17.22 -8.11
CA ALA A 299 -8.33 16.17 -8.92
C ALA A 299 -7.33 15.32 -8.11
N THR A 300 -6.45 15.97 -7.34
CA THR A 300 -5.50 15.30 -6.44
C THR A 300 -6.21 14.46 -5.37
N GLY A 301 -7.23 15.01 -4.72
CA GLY A 301 -8.03 14.34 -3.70
C GLY A 301 -8.75 13.11 -4.26
N LEU A 302 -9.35 13.21 -5.44
CA LEU A 302 -9.98 12.08 -6.13
C LEU A 302 -8.96 10.99 -6.49
N ALA A 303 -7.80 11.37 -7.03
CA ALA A 303 -6.71 10.43 -7.32
C ALA A 303 -6.23 9.70 -6.06
N GLY A 304 -6.05 10.44 -4.96
CA GLY A 304 -5.67 9.91 -3.65
C GLY A 304 -6.71 8.95 -3.08
N HIS A 305 -8.00 9.31 -3.13
CA HIS A 305 -9.10 8.45 -2.67
C HIS A 305 -9.15 7.12 -3.46
N LEU A 306 -9.08 7.18 -4.79
CA LEU A 306 -8.99 5.99 -5.63
C LEU A 306 -7.69 5.21 -5.39
N GLY A 307 -6.61 5.89 -5.00
CA GLY A 307 -5.36 5.34 -4.48
C GLY A 307 -5.62 4.43 -3.29
N GLY A 308 -6.16 5.02 -2.22
CA GLY A 308 -6.52 4.34 -0.99
C GLY A 308 -7.46 3.16 -1.21
N LYS A 309 -8.47 3.28 -2.10
CA LYS A 309 -9.39 2.18 -2.40
C LYS A 309 -8.69 0.94 -2.98
N LEU A 310 -7.65 1.10 -3.81
CA LEU A 310 -6.89 -0.03 -4.33
C LEU A 310 -5.98 -0.68 -3.27
N VAL A 311 -5.50 0.12 -2.31
CA VAL A 311 -4.54 -0.33 -1.29
C VAL A 311 -5.24 -0.90 -0.06
N PHE A 312 -6.37 -0.33 0.34
CA PHE A 312 -7.09 -0.64 1.59
C PHE A 312 -8.50 -1.17 1.36
N GLY A 313 -8.93 -1.35 0.10
CA GLY A 313 -10.23 -1.93 -0.20
C GLY A 313 -10.37 -3.33 0.43
N PRO A 314 -11.57 -3.69 0.94
CA PRO A 314 -11.79 -4.98 1.60
C PRO A 314 -11.36 -6.12 0.67
N ARG A 315 -10.39 -6.93 1.12
CA ARG A 315 -9.78 -8.01 0.33
C ARG A 315 -10.42 -9.38 0.55
N GLY A 316 -11.41 -9.48 1.43
CA GLY A 316 -12.17 -10.70 1.69
C GLY A 316 -13.44 -10.37 2.45
N GLY A 317 -14.54 -10.98 2.01
CA GLY A 317 -15.80 -11.15 2.70
C GLY A 317 -16.26 -12.57 2.41
#